data_AF-A0A925W7R0-F1
#
_entry.id   AF-A0A925W7R0-F1
#
_cell.length_a   1.000
_cell.length_b   1.000
_cell.length_c   1.000
_cell.angle_alpha   90.00
_cell.angle_beta   90.00
_cell.angle_gamma   90.00
#
_symmetry.space_group_name_H-M   'P 1'
#
loop_
_entity.id
_entity.type
_entity.pdbx_description
1 polymer ?
#
loop_
_entity_poly.entity_id
_entity_poly.type
_entity_poly.pdbx_seq_one_letter_code
_entity_poly.pdbx_strand_id
1 'polypeptide(L)'
;MTVEVQREPTTKVSSKNQITLPVAALRAANVAPGDVLRVEVLEDGVFRLIRERDPWWDLFEESAGMGFGVTTLEELEELRDEWER
;
A
#
# COMPACT_ATOMS: atom_id res chain seq x y z
N MET A 1 -24.75 31.01 7.89
CA MET A 1 -23.72 29.96 7.68
C MET A 1 -24.39 28.63 7.85
N THR A 2 -24.73 27.97 6.73
CA THR A 2 -25.29 26.63 6.76
C THR A 2 -24.12 25.66 6.78
N VAL A 3 -23.97 24.90 7.87
CA VAL A 3 -22.96 23.85 7.96
C VAL A 3 -23.51 22.67 7.17
N GLU A 4 -23.01 22.44 5.96
CA GLU A 4 -23.29 21.21 5.24
C GLU A 4 -22.62 20.06 5.99
N VAL A 5 -23.44 19.21 6.61
CA VAL A 5 -22.98 17.96 7.20
C VAL A 5 -22.62 17.05 6.02
N GLN A 6 -21.34 17.03 5.66
CA GLN A 6 -20.82 16.04 4.72
C GLN A 6 -21.08 14.66 5.32
N ARG A 7 -22.00 13.91 4.72
CA ARG A 7 -22.28 12.54 5.13
C ARG A 7 -21.02 11.72 4.90
N GLU A 8 -20.48 11.15 5.98
CA GLU A 8 -19.35 10.24 5.86
C GLU A 8 -19.71 9.09 4.93
N PRO A 9 -18.81 8.69 4.02
CA PRO A 9 -19.09 7.62 3.08
C PRO A 9 -19.23 6.29 3.82
N THR A 10 -20.46 5.80 3.95
CA THR A 10 -20.76 4.47 4.49
C THR A 10 -20.71 3.41 3.40
N THR A 11 -20.16 2.23 3.69
CA THR A 11 -20.14 1.09 2.77
C THR A 11 -20.91 -0.10 3.36
N LYS A 12 -21.50 -0.94 2.50
CA LYS A 12 -22.24 -2.13 2.91
C LYS A 12 -21.33 -3.36 2.85
N VAL A 13 -21.34 -4.17 3.91
CA VAL A 13 -20.70 -5.49 3.90
C VAL A 13 -21.52 -6.43 3.01
N SER A 14 -20.86 -7.04 2.03
CA SER A 14 -21.47 -8.02 1.13
C SER A 14 -21.67 -9.37 1.82
N SER A 15 -22.42 -10.27 1.21
CA SER A 15 -22.58 -11.66 1.69
C SER A 15 -21.28 -12.47 1.69
N LYS A 16 -20.25 -12.00 0.97
CA LYS A 16 -18.91 -12.58 0.98
C LYS A 16 -17.98 -11.94 2.01
N ASN A 17 -18.53 -11.14 2.93
CA ASN A 17 -17.76 -10.37 3.91
C ASN A 17 -16.78 -9.37 3.26
N GLN A 18 -17.10 -8.88 2.06
CA GLN A 18 -16.29 -7.88 1.37
C GLN A 18 -16.91 -6.50 1.56
N ILE A 19 -16.06 -5.49 1.64
CA ILE A 19 -16.47 -4.08 1.61
C ILE A 19 -15.76 -3.38 0.47
N THR A 20 -16.43 -2.37 -0.11
CA THR A 20 -15.78 -1.48 -1.07
C THR A 20 -15.24 -0.28 -0.31
N LEU A 21 -13.92 -0.08 -0.39
CA LEU A 21 -13.28 1.12 0.14
C LEU A 21 -13.36 2.25 -0.89
N PRO A 22 -13.81 3.47 -0.51
CA PRO A 22 -13.83 4.61 -1.42
C PRO A 22 -12.45 4.92 -2.00
N VAL A 23 -12.38 5.27 -3.28
CA VAL A 23 -11.11 5.58 -3.98
C VAL A 23 -10.34 6.71 -3.27
N ALA A 24 -11.04 7.71 -2.74
CA ALA A 24 -10.41 8.79 -1.98
C ALA A 24 -9.70 8.28 -0.70
N ALA A 25 -10.30 7.31 0.00
CA ALA A 25 -9.70 6.70 1.19
C ALA A 25 -8.48 5.85 0.83
N LEU A 26 -8.54 5.07 -0.26
CA LEU A 26 -7.39 4.31 -0.76
C LEU A 26 -6.22 5.22 -1.12
N ARG A 27 -6.48 6.32 -1.84
CA ARG A 27 -5.45 7.31 -2.18
C ARG A 27 -4.84 7.98 -0.95
N ALA A 28 -5.68 8.39 0.00
CA ALA A 28 -5.21 9.00 1.26
C ALA A 28 -4.38 8.02 2.09
N ALA A 29 -4.70 6.72 2.05
CA ALA A 29 -3.95 5.67 2.71
C ALA A 29 -2.76 5.16 1.88
N ASN A 30 -2.53 5.68 0.67
CA ASN A 30 -1.55 5.19 -0.30
C ASN A 30 -1.69 3.69 -0.64
N VAL A 31 -2.90 3.13 -0.57
CA VAL A 31 -3.17 1.70 -0.82
C VAL A 31 -3.52 1.50 -2.29
N ALA A 32 -2.87 0.53 -2.94
CA ALA A 32 -3.12 0.17 -4.34
C ALA A 32 -3.73 -1.25 -4.47
N PRO A 33 -4.39 -1.56 -5.59
CA PRO A 33 -4.76 -2.94 -5.91
C PRO A 33 -3.53 -3.84 -5.93
N GLY A 34 -3.61 -4.97 -5.21
CA GLY A 34 -2.48 -5.90 -5.03
C GLY A 34 -1.80 -5.77 -3.66
N ASP A 35 -1.97 -4.66 -2.96
CA ASP A 35 -1.49 -4.52 -1.58
C ASP A 35 -2.16 -5.54 -0.65
N VAL A 36 -1.36 -6.14 0.22
CA VAL A 36 -1.84 -7.00 1.30
C VAL A 36 -2.09 -6.14 2.54
N LEU A 37 -3.27 -6.29 3.15
CA LEU A 37 -3.63 -5.58 4.38
C LEU A 37 -3.92 -6.59 5.48
N ARG A 38 -3.29 -6.41 6.64
CA ARG A 38 -3.66 -7.06 7.88
C ARG A 38 -4.87 -6.36 8.49
N VAL A 39 -5.83 -7.16 8.98
CA VAL A 39 -7.01 -6.67 9.68
C VAL A 39 -6.83 -6.86 11.18
N GLU A 40 -7.00 -5.79 11.95
CA GLU A 40 -7.02 -5.80 13.41
C GLU A 40 -8.40 -5.35 13.91
N VAL A 41 -8.96 -6.07 14.87
CA VAL A 41 -10.21 -5.70 15.55
C VAL A 41 -9.85 -4.92 16.79
N LEU A 42 -10.30 -3.67 16.88
CA LEU A 42 -10.04 -2.82 18.04
C LEU A 42 -11.13 -2.97 19.09
N GLU A 43 -12.39 -2.92 18.64
CA GLU A 43 -13.60 -3.05 19.46
C GLU A 43 -14.79 -3.46 18.58
N ASP A 44 -15.99 -3.53 19.16
CA ASP A 44 -17.21 -3.92 18.44
C ASP A 44 -17.46 -3.01 17.22
N GLY A 45 -17.46 -3.60 16.02
CA GLY A 45 -17.67 -2.90 14.76
C GLY A 45 -16.51 -2.02 14.28
N VAL A 46 -15.38 -1.96 15.00
CA VAL A 46 -14.24 -1.09 14.65
C VAL A 46 -13.03 -1.92 14.25
N PHE A 47 -12.61 -1.74 13.00
CA PHE A 47 -11.47 -2.42 12.41
C PHE A 47 -10.39 -1.42 12.01
N ARG A 48 -9.14 -1.84 12.16
CA ARG A 48 -7.97 -1.17 11.60
C ARG A 48 -7.40 -2.03 10.48
N LEU A 49 -7.20 -1.43 9.31
CA LEU A 49 -6.49 -2.05 8.20
C LEU A 49 -5.07 -1.50 8.17
N ILE A 50 -4.08 -2.39 8.22
CA ILE A 50 -2.66 -2.05 8.23
C ILE A 50 -2.04 -2.68 7.01
N ARG A 51 -1.35 -1.88 6.17
CA ARG A 51 -0.61 -2.45 5.04
C ARG A 51 0.49 -3.35 5.56
N GLU A 52 0.49 -4.58 5.07
CA GLU A 52 1.58 -5.51 5.26
C GLU A 52 2.62 -5.20 4.20
N ARG A 53 3.80 -4.78 4.65
CA ARG A 53 4.96 -4.65 3.78
C ARG A 53 5.70 -5.97 3.80
N ASP A 54 6.21 -6.38 2.65
CA ASP A 54 7.10 -7.53 2.59
C ASP A 54 8.33 -7.20 3.46
N PRO A 55 8.69 -8.03 4.47
CA PRO A 55 9.88 -7.80 5.26
C PRO A 55 11.16 -7.69 4.42
N TRP A 56 11.20 -8.34 3.26
CA TRP A 56 12.28 -8.17 2.29
C TRP A 56 12.35 -6.77 1.72
N TRP A 57 11.20 -6.13 1.51
CA TRP A 57 11.12 -4.78 0.98
C TRP A 57 11.55 -3.74 2.02
N ASP A 58 11.17 -3.93 3.29
CA ASP A 58 11.66 -3.07 4.37
C ASP A 58 13.18 -3.20 4.55
N LEU A 59 13.74 -4.41 4.48
CA LEU A 59 15.19 -4.65 4.47
C LEU A 59 15.87 -4.02 3.25
N PHE A 60 15.24 -4.08 2.08
CA PHE A 60 15.74 -3.47 0.86
C PHE A 60 15.72 -1.93 0.96
N GLU A 61 14.65 -1.31 1.48
CA GLU A 61 14.58 0.14 1.72
C GLU A 61 15.61 0.60 2.76
N GLU A 62 15.83 -0.16 3.84
CA GLU A 62 16.88 0.12 4.82
C GLU A 62 18.30 -0.03 4.23
N SER A 63 18.45 -0.95 3.27
CA SER A 63 19.71 -1.17 2.55
C SER A 63 19.85 -0.28 1.31
N ALA A 64 18.79 0.41 0.88
CA ALA A 64 18.78 1.31 -0.27
C ALA A 64 19.57 2.58 0.08
N GLY A 65 20.86 2.54 -0.21
CA GLY A 65 21.83 3.57 0.18
C GLY A 65 23.14 2.97 0.71
N MET A 66 23.14 1.71 1.13
CA MET A 66 24.37 0.92 1.20
C MET A 66 24.73 0.54 -0.22
N GLY A 67 25.69 1.25 -0.82
CA GLY A 67 26.06 1.09 -2.22
C GLY A 67 26.32 -0.38 -2.59
N PHE A 68 25.34 -1.01 -3.25
CA PHE A 68 25.45 -2.37 -3.80
C PHE A 68 26.28 -2.40 -5.10
N GLY A 69 27.29 -1.55 -5.21
CA GLY A 69 28.27 -1.58 -6.30
C GLY A 69 27.77 -1.10 -7.66
N VAL A 70 26.52 -0.66 -7.79
CA VAL A 70 26.03 0.01 -9.00
C VAL A 70 25.90 1.49 -8.70
N THR A 71 26.77 2.29 -9.31
CA THR A 71 26.89 3.73 -8.98
C THR A 71 26.62 4.63 -10.17
N THR A 72 26.42 4.06 -11.36
CA THR A 72 26.17 4.81 -12.59
C THR A 72 24.98 4.27 -13.38
N LEU A 73 24.40 5.13 -14.22
CA LEU A 73 23.27 4.80 -15.08
C LEU A 73 23.65 3.74 -16.14
N GLU A 74 24.87 3.81 -16.67
CA GLU A 74 25.39 2.83 -17.65
C GLU A 74 25.48 1.42 -17.06
N GLU A 75 25.94 1.28 -15.82
CA GLU A 75 26.01 -0.03 -15.13
C GLU A 75 24.61 -0.64 -14.89
N LEU A 76 23.57 0.18 -14.69
CA LEU A 76 22.19 -0.29 -14.59
C LEU A 76 21.64 -0.76 -15.94
N GLU A 77 22.00 -0.08 -17.02
CA GLU A 77 21.56 -0.44 -18.37
C GLU A 77 22.19 -1.76 -18.82
N GLU A 78 23.49 -1.98 -18.55
CA GLU A 78 24.15 -3.26 -18.84
C GLU A 78 23.55 -4.44 -18.05
N LEU A 79 23.23 -4.24 -16.77
CA LEU A 79 22.57 -5.25 -15.94
C LEU A 79 21.17 -5.60 -16.45
N ARG A 80 20.40 -4.60 -16.90
CA ARG A 80 19.08 -4.83 -17.50
C ARG A 80 19.20 -5.67 -18.76
N ASP A 81 20.13 -5.32 -19.64
CA ASP A 81 20.32 -6.00 -20.92
C ASP A 81 20.83 -7.45 -20.74
N GLU A 82 21.55 -7.77 -19.65
CA GLU A 82 21.94 -9.13 -19.27
C GLU A 82 20.73 -10.00 -18.89
N TRP A 83 19.78 -9.46 -18.13
CA TRP A 83 18.60 -10.19 -17.65
C TRP A 83 17.53 -10.42 -18.72
N GLU A 84 17.52 -9.61 -19.79
CA GLU A 84 16.62 -9.77 -20.93
C GLU A 84 17.12 -10.79 -21.98
N ARG A 85 18.33 -11.35 -21.82
CA ARG A 85 18.91 -12.37 -22.69
C ARG A 85 18.57 -13.79 -22.24
#